data_AF-A0A843EIU6-F1
#
_entry.id   AF-A0A843EIU6-F1
#
_cell.length_a   1.000
_cell.length_b   1.000
_cell.length_c   1.000
_cell.angle_alpha   90.00
_cell.angle_beta   90.00
_cell.angle_gamma   90.00
#
_symmetry.space_group_name_H-M   'P 1'
#
loop_
_entity.id
_entity.type
_entity.pdbx_description
1 polymer ?
#
loop_
_entity_poly.entity_id
_entity_poly.type
_entity_poly.pdbx_seq_one_letter_code
_entity_poly.pdbx_strand_id
1 'polypeptide(L)'
;ENDSNESKYKMVAVGPTTSMRMNPYEADVLYMGAKIIIGNGGMDDSVREALKRNNAVYVVATGGCAALYFDKVNEIKGVNWLDLGMPEAIWDLDVDSFGPLIVDMDSKGNSLYD
;
A
#
# COMPACT_ATOMS: atom_id res chain seq x y z
N GLU A 1 -12.36 28.62 -22.40
CA GLU A 1 -10.97 28.43 -21.92
C GLU A 1 -10.94 28.73 -20.44
N ASN A 2 -10.69 27.70 -19.61
CA ASN A 2 -9.81 27.72 -18.42
C ASN A 2 -10.00 26.42 -17.60
N ASP A 3 -8.93 25.63 -17.62
CA ASP A 3 -8.51 24.47 -16.82
C ASP A 3 -9.55 23.62 -16.07
N SER A 4 -9.75 22.40 -16.57
CA SER A 4 -10.46 21.31 -15.88
C SER A 4 -9.53 20.18 -15.44
N ASN A 5 -8.27 20.48 -15.09
CA ASN A 5 -7.26 19.47 -14.74
C ASN A 5 -6.61 19.69 -13.37
N GLU A 6 -7.28 20.38 -12.44
CA GLU A 6 -6.89 20.32 -11.03
C GLU A 6 -7.57 19.13 -10.35
N SER A 7 -6.77 18.21 -9.82
CA SER A 7 -7.27 17.13 -8.95
C SER A 7 -8.03 17.76 -7.78
N LYS A 8 -9.28 17.30 -7.56
CA LYS A 8 -10.18 17.78 -6.48
C LYS A 8 -9.58 17.60 -5.08
N TYR A 9 -8.60 16.72 -4.94
CA TYR A 9 -8.00 16.35 -3.67
C TYR A 9 -6.51 16.64 -3.67
N LYS A 10 -6.01 17.08 -2.51
CA LYS A 10 -4.58 17.25 -2.26
C LYS A 10 -4.16 16.30 -1.16
N MET A 11 -3.14 15.49 -1.43
CA MET A 11 -2.58 14.61 -0.40
C MET A 11 -1.89 15.45 0.67
N VAL A 12 -2.26 15.23 1.94
CA VAL A 12 -1.67 15.92 3.10
C VAL A 12 -0.74 15.00 3.88
N ALA A 13 -1.12 13.73 4.01
CA ALA A 13 -0.32 12.72 4.67
C ALA A 13 -0.73 11.34 4.17
N VAL A 14 0.25 10.49 3.89
CA VAL A 14 0.05 9.07 3.60
C VAL A 14 1.12 8.30 4.34
N GLY A 15 0.71 7.44 5.27
CA GLY A 15 1.62 6.65 6.08
C GLY A 15 1.13 5.21 6.14
N PRO A 16 2.04 4.25 6.34
CA PRO A 16 1.63 2.86 6.47
C PRO A 16 0.87 2.66 7.77
N THR A 17 0.00 1.64 7.78
CA THR A 17 -0.66 1.17 8.99
C THR A 17 -0.25 -0.27 9.29
N THR A 18 -0.60 -0.76 10.49
CA THR A 18 -0.22 -2.11 10.93
C THR A 18 -0.86 -3.19 10.07
N SER A 19 -0.01 -3.90 9.34
CA SER A 19 -0.38 -4.89 8.32
C SER A 19 -1.12 -6.11 8.86
N MET A 20 -0.79 -6.53 10.08
CA MET A 20 -1.39 -7.73 10.71
C MET A 20 -2.92 -7.68 10.80
N ARG A 21 -3.54 -6.49 10.80
CA ARG A 21 -5.01 -6.36 10.78
C ARG A 21 -5.63 -6.86 9.47
N MET A 22 -4.84 -6.95 8.40
CA MET A 22 -5.27 -7.39 7.08
C MET A 22 -5.02 -8.87 6.80
N ASN A 23 -4.32 -9.60 7.68
CA ASN A 23 -4.03 -11.04 7.49
C ASN A 23 -5.25 -11.88 7.06
N PRO A 24 -6.47 -11.70 7.62
CA PRO A 24 -7.64 -12.49 7.22
C PRO A 24 -8.08 -12.28 5.76
N TYR A 25 -7.67 -11.19 5.11
CA TYR A 25 -8.14 -10.76 3.79
C TYR A 25 -7.04 -10.75 2.73
N GLU A 26 -5.77 -10.70 3.14
CA GLU A 26 -4.64 -10.45 2.24
C GLU A 26 -4.48 -11.53 1.16
N ALA A 27 -4.79 -12.79 1.48
CA ALA A 27 -4.75 -13.86 0.50
C ALA A 27 -5.71 -13.64 -0.67
N ASP A 28 -6.90 -13.10 -0.40
CA ASP A 28 -7.90 -12.79 -1.43
C ASP A 28 -7.46 -11.57 -2.25
N VAL A 29 -6.89 -10.54 -1.61
CA VAL A 29 -6.33 -9.36 -2.29
C VAL A 29 -5.22 -9.74 -3.27
N LEU A 30 -4.33 -10.63 -2.84
CA LEU A 30 -3.27 -11.16 -3.69
C LEU A 30 -3.82 -11.97 -4.87
N TYR A 31 -4.87 -12.78 -4.64
CA TYR A 31 -5.54 -13.54 -5.70
C TYR A 31 -6.24 -12.63 -6.73
N MET A 32 -6.75 -11.46 -6.30
CA MET A 32 -7.29 -10.44 -7.20
C MET A 32 -6.23 -9.78 -8.10
N GLY A 33 -4.95 -10.05 -7.87
CA GLY A 33 -3.85 -9.68 -8.77
C GLY A 33 -2.82 -8.71 -8.17
N ALA A 34 -2.97 -8.31 -6.91
CA ALA A 34 -1.98 -7.46 -6.25
C ALA A 34 -0.59 -8.14 -6.25
N LYS A 35 0.45 -7.37 -6.62
CA LYS A 35 1.84 -7.88 -6.72
C LYS A 35 2.78 -7.33 -5.66
N ILE A 36 2.44 -6.19 -5.08
CA ILE A 36 3.20 -5.55 -4.03
C ILE A 36 2.20 -5.09 -2.98
N ILE A 37 2.44 -5.50 -1.73
CA ILE A 37 1.69 -5.02 -0.58
C ILE A 37 2.61 -4.13 0.25
N ILE A 38 2.17 -2.91 0.56
CA ILE A 38 2.94 -1.93 1.32
C ILE A 38 2.28 -1.71 2.67
N GLY A 39 3.02 -1.87 3.76
CA GLY A 39 2.48 -1.66 5.11
C GLY A 39 3.57 -1.43 6.17
N ASN A 40 3.23 -1.65 7.44
CA ASN A 40 4.20 -1.64 8.54
C ASN A 40 4.02 -2.83 9.50
N GLY A 41 5.08 -3.15 10.24
CA GLY A 41 5.16 -4.39 11.02
C GLY A 41 5.36 -5.59 10.10
N GLY A 42 4.76 -6.72 10.45
CA GLY A 42 4.80 -7.94 9.66
C GLY A 42 3.41 -8.48 9.38
N MET A 43 3.38 -9.57 8.60
CA MET A 43 2.21 -10.39 8.33
C MET A 43 2.49 -11.83 8.79
N ASP A 44 1.50 -12.72 8.75
CA ASP A 44 1.68 -14.11 9.18
C ASP A 44 2.01 -15.06 8.01
N ASP A 45 2.27 -16.33 8.34
CA ASP A 45 2.60 -17.38 7.38
C ASP A 45 1.50 -17.62 6.33
N SER A 46 0.23 -17.32 6.66
CA SER A 46 -0.86 -17.48 5.69
C SER A 46 -0.69 -16.52 4.51
N VAL A 47 -0.24 -15.30 4.80
CA VAL A 47 0.07 -14.29 3.80
C VAL A 47 1.36 -14.65 3.07
N ARG A 48 2.40 -15.11 3.77
CA ARG A 48 3.66 -15.55 3.16
C ARG A 48 3.43 -16.63 2.09
N GLU A 49 2.60 -17.62 2.39
CA GLU A 49 2.26 -18.64 1.41
C GLU A 49 1.39 -18.09 0.26
N ALA A 50 0.54 -17.10 0.52
CA ALA A 50 -0.20 -16.42 -0.54
C ALA A 50 0.72 -15.59 -1.47
N LEU A 51 1.74 -14.91 -0.93
CA LEU A 51 2.74 -14.16 -1.70
C LEU A 51 3.49 -15.08 -2.67
N LYS A 52 3.91 -16.26 -2.20
CA LYS A 52 4.55 -17.29 -3.04
C LYS A 52 3.64 -17.74 -4.17
N ARG A 53 2.39 -18.12 -3.86
CA ARG A 53 1.42 -18.58 -4.87
C ARG A 53 1.13 -17.53 -5.94
N ASN A 54 1.14 -16.25 -5.57
CA ASN A 54 0.78 -15.15 -6.47
C ASN A 54 1.99 -14.45 -7.11
N ASN A 55 3.22 -14.91 -6.83
CA ASN A 55 4.47 -14.24 -7.22
C ASN A 55 4.45 -12.74 -6.87
N ALA A 56 4.19 -12.46 -5.59
CA ALA A 56 4.05 -11.13 -5.02
C ALA A 56 5.02 -10.93 -3.85
N VAL A 57 5.20 -9.67 -3.42
CA VAL A 57 6.08 -9.31 -2.30
C VAL A 57 5.35 -8.42 -1.30
N TYR A 58 5.72 -8.53 -0.01
CA TYR A 58 5.34 -7.58 1.02
C TYR A 58 6.55 -6.70 1.37
N VAL A 59 6.32 -5.39 1.34
CA VAL A 59 7.34 -4.39 1.63
C VAL A 59 6.90 -3.52 2.80
N VAL A 60 7.84 -3.23 3.68
CA VAL A 60 7.61 -2.35 4.82
C VAL A 60 8.02 -0.92 4.47
N ALA A 61 7.09 0.00 4.69
CA ALA A 61 7.37 1.42 4.73
C ALA A 61 7.74 1.82 6.16
N THR A 62 8.76 2.66 6.33
CA THR A 62 9.16 3.19 7.63
C THR A 62 8.02 3.98 8.27
N GLY A 63 7.57 3.54 9.45
CA GLY A 63 6.55 4.23 10.25
C GLY A 63 7.06 5.56 10.82
N GLY A 64 6.13 6.46 11.19
CA GLY A 64 6.47 7.77 11.76
C GLY A 64 6.88 8.85 10.76
N CYS A 65 6.97 8.50 9.47
CA CYS A 65 7.42 9.39 8.41
C CYS A 65 6.35 9.60 7.30
N ALA A 66 5.08 9.76 7.67
CA ALA A 66 4.00 10.02 6.69
C ALA A 66 4.28 11.25 5.79
N ALA A 67 5.05 12.22 6.33
CA ALA A 67 5.54 13.38 5.59
C ALA A 67 6.48 13.01 4.42
N LEU A 68 7.22 11.91 4.50
CA LEU A 68 8.16 11.51 3.44
C LEU A 68 7.43 10.97 2.21
N TYR A 69 6.29 10.31 2.41
CA TYR A 69 5.59 9.62 1.34
C TYR A 69 4.60 10.53 0.59
N PHE A 70 4.00 11.53 1.23
CA PHE A 70 3.04 12.40 0.54
C PHE A 70 3.71 13.24 -0.57
N ASP A 71 4.97 13.65 -0.37
CA ASP A 71 5.77 14.37 -1.36
C ASP A 71 6.07 13.52 -2.61
N LYS A 72 5.88 12.20 -2.51
CA LYS A 72 6.03 11.25 -3.63
C LYS A 72 4.73 11.01 -4.38
N VAL A 73 3.62 11.62 -3.95
CA VAL A 73 2.34 11.57 -4.65
C VAL A 73 2.25 12.75 -5.60
N ASN A 74 2.30 12.47 -6.90
CA ASN A 74 2.18 13.47 -7.95
C ASN A 74 0.73 13.92 -8.14
N GLU A 75 -0.19 12.95 -8.13
CA GLU A 75 -1.60 13.19 -8.44
C GLU A 75 -2.51 12.18 -7.72
N ILE A 76 -3.70 12.62 -7.32
CA ILE A 76 -4.81 11.75 -6.94
C ILE A 76 -5.73 11.62 -8.16
N LYS A 77 -5.72 10.45 -8.81
CA LYS A 77 -6.51 10.17 -10.03
C LYS A 77 -7.99 9.95 -9.73
N GLY A 78 -8.28 9.43 -8.54
CA GLY A 78 -9.64 9.14 -8.14
C GLY A 78 -9.75 8.59 -6.72
N VAL A 79 -11.00 8.45 -6.28
CA VAL A 79 -11.35 7.84 -5.00
C VAL A 79 -12.59 6.99 -5.17
N ASN A 80 -12.56 5.78 -4.62
CA ASN A 80 -13.69 4.86 -4.59
C ASN A 80 -14.13 4.63 -3.13
N TRP A 81 -15.42 4.40 -2.93
CA TRP A 81 -16.02 4.10 -1.62
C TRP A 81 -15.77 5.18 -0.56
N LEU A 82 -15.90 6.46 -0.95
CA LEU A 82 -15.71 7.60 -0.05
C LEU A 82 -16.68 7.62 1.13
N ASP A 83 -17.80 6.91 1.02
CA ASP A 83 -18.78 6.70 2.08
C ASP A 83 -18.24 5.88 3.26
N LEU A 84 -17.17 5.10 3.08
CA LEU A 84 -16.48 4.40 4.17
C LEU A 84 -15.71 5.35 5.10
N GLY A 85 -15.49 6.59 4.66
CA GLY A 85 -14.65 7.57 5.34
C GLY A 85 -13.38 7.89 4.54
N MET A 86 -12.84 9.09 4.75
CA MET A 86 -11.61 9.55 4.09
C MET A 86 -10.41 8.58 4.29
N PRO A 87 -10.14 8.04 5.50
CA PRO A 87 -9.02 7.12 5.71
C PRO A 87 -9.24 5.70 5.16
N GLU A 88 -10.48 5.25 5.02
CA GLU A 88 -10.84 3.88 4.63
C GLU A 88 -11.22 3.75 3.15
N ALA A 89 -11.42 4.87 2.44
CA ALA A 89 -11.66 4.89 1.01
C ALA A 89 -10.46 4.38 0.20
N ILE A 90 -10.73 3.86 -1.00
CA ILE A 90 -9.67 3.41 -1.92
C ILE A 90 -9.25 4.59 -2.78
N TRP A 91 -8.02 5.06 -2.56
CA TRP A 91 -7.42 6.17 -3.30
C TRP A 91 -6.53 5.66 -4.44
N ASP A 92 -6.78 6.14 -5.66
CA ASP A 92 -5.91 5.90 -6.82
C ASP A 92 -4.87 7.02 -6.93
N LEU A 93 -3.62 6.66 -6.69
CA LEU A 93 -2.51 7.61 -6.54
C LEU A 93 -1.50 7.40 -7.68
N ASP A 94 -1.17 8.49 -8.37
CA ASP A 94 0.05 8.58 -9.17
C ASP A 94 1.21 8.92 -8.25
N VAL A 95 2.25 8.08 -8.24
CA VAL A 95 3.41 8.26 -7.38
C VAL A 95 4.70 8.12 -8.18
N ASP A 96 5.70 8.92 -7.85
CA ASP A 96 7.06 8.78 -8.37
C ASP A 96 8.04 8.53 -7.23
N SER A 97 8.94 7.57 -7.42
CA SER A 97 9.98 7.26 -6.44
C SER A 97 9.44 7.02 -5.02
N PHE A 98 8.30 6.33 -4.90
CA PHE A 98 7.61 6.09 -3.62
C PHE A 98 8.45 5.20 -2.71
N GLY A 99 8.91 5.75 -1.58
CA GLY A 99 9.77 5.05 -0.64
C GLY A 99 10.44 5.98 0.37
N PRO A 100 11.41 5.47 1.14
CA PRO A 100 12.04 4.15 1.01
C PRO A 100 11.12 2.99 1.42
N LEU A 101 11.28 1.84 0.76
CA LEU A 101 10.59 0.59 1.06
C LEU A 101 11.63 -0.53 1.22
N ILE A 102 11.41 -1.44 2.17
CA ILE A 102 12.26 -2.60 2.39
C ILE A 102 11.44 -3.86 2.11
N VAL A 103 11.97 -4.79 1.32
CA VAL A 103 11.32 -6.09 1.11
C VAL A 103 11.43 -6.89 2.40
N ASP A 104 10.29 -7.11 3.06
CA ASP A 104 10.22 -7.95 4.24
C ASP A 104 9.98 -9.40 3.84
N MET A 105 8.89 -9.67 3.09
CA MET A 105 8.61 -11.02 2.59
C MET A 105 8.68 -11.06 1.07
N ASP A 106 9.43 -12.04 0.55
CA ASP A 106 9.59 -12.24 -0.88
C ASP A 106 8.67 -13.34 -1.46
N SER A 107 8.63 -13.45 -2.79
CA SER A 107 7.82 -14.45 -3.48
C SER A 107 8.39 -15.88 -3.41
N LYS A 108 9.50 -16.09 -2.70
CA LYS A 108 10.14 -17.39 -2.49
C LYS A 108 9.89 -17.95 -1.10
N GLY A 109 9.23 -17.16 -0.23
CA GLY A 109 8.90 -17.55 1.14
C GLY A 109 9.95 -17.14 2.15
N ASN A 110 10.87 -16.24 1.80
CA ASN A 110 11.77 -15.65 2.78
C ASN A 110 11.10 -14.46 3.48
N SER A 111 11.49 -14.21 4.72
CA SER A 111 11.03 -13.10 5.56
C SER A 111 12.22 -12.47 6.29
N LEU A 112 12.22 -11.16 6.55
CA LEU A 112 13.30 -10.53 7.35
C LEU A 112 13.22 -10.87 8.84
N TYR A 113 12.04 -11.28 9.31
CA TYR A 113 11.77 -11.56 10.73
C TYR A 113 11.76 -13.05 11.09
N ASP A 114 12.19 -13.94 10.18
CA ASP A 114 12.39 -15.37 10.45
C ASP A 114 13.71 -15.66 11.20
#